data_AF-A0A4Y2H714-F1
#
_entry.id   AF-A0A4Y2H714-F1
#
_cell.length_a   1.000
_cell.length_b   1.000
_cell.length_c   1.000
_cell.angle_alpha   90.00
_cell.angle_beta   90.00
_cell.angle_gamma   90.00
#
_symmetry.space_group_name_H-M   'P 1'
#
loop_
_entity.id
_entity.type
_entity.pdbx_description
1 polymer ?
#
loop_
_entity_poly.entity_id
_entity_poly.type
_entity_poly.pdbx_seq_one_letter_code
_entity_poly.pdbx_strand_id
1 'polypeptide(L)'
;MPWTRAMDEKFEMLLVMMKEMKASQEEMKAGQEEMKAGQEEMKARQEEMKAGQEEMKAGLEKKMEAGQERMEQVQKEMKDLIRAGKEEMRTHVESQVKGIKDHVDGCIGRMEEEVQDVKGKIEEVQGEVHMKIEEVKSEVQEKMSDLERRLSDLETRPNNVPANRELMYSRPTVKPLTFDGLTSWTVFNTQFNVVSSTNGWTDFVKASQLVASLRGSAAEVLEGIPADKLTDLTTIEKALESRFGDSHLTQFYRTELKTRRQKPEESLQVLAADVERLMSLAYAECPPDVRESLAAQYFIDAIRDEDTQHSTRLMDAKDLKSALAYSMKYEAARTVSKTSRHARSMEIEDNNSRERDDKLESLFNRLEKLLSSSVDGKKNTPQRKSSVICWRCNKKGHVQRECQAITSNQEN
;
A
#
# COMPACT_ATOMS: atom_id res chain seq x y z
N MET A 1 147.60 1.97 -5.64
CA MET A 1 146.60 1.52 -4.64
C MET A 1 145.27 1.26 -5.37
N PRO A 2 144.89 0.00 -5.63
CA PRO A 2 143.66 -0.35 -6.37
C PRO A 2 142.37 -0.33 -5.54
N TRP A 3 142.47 -0.09 -4.22
CA TRP A 3 141.36 -0.20 -3.28
C TRP A 3 140.40 1.01 -3.28
N THR A 4 140.82 2.19 -3.76
CA THR A 4 139.99 3.41 -3.78
C THR A 4 138.91 3.37 -4.85
N ARG A 5 139.21 2.89 -6.06
CA ARG A 5 138.27 2.85 -7.19
C ARG A 5 137.12 1.85 -7.00
N ALA A 6 137.40 0.70 -6.38
CA ALA A 6 136.39 -0.29 -6.03
C ALA A 6 135.52 0.13 -4.83
N MET A 7 136.02 1.03 -3.96
CA MET A 7 135.22 1.66 -2.91
C MET A 7 134.28 2.73 -3.48
N ASP A 8 134.74 3.54 -4.44
CA ASP A 8 133.90 4.54 -5.12
C ASP A 8 132.75 3.91 -5.90
N GLU A 9 132.97 2.81 -6.64
CA GLU A 9 131.91 2.10 -7.37
C GLU A 9 130.84 1.51 -6.43
N LYS A 10 131.24 1.00 -5.26
CA LYS A 10 130.31 0.52 -4.23
C LYS A 10 129.52 1.67 -3.59
N PHE A 11 130.13 2.84 -3.43
CA PHE A 11 129.48 4.02 -2.86
C PHE A 11 128.46 4.63 -3.82
N GLU A 12 128.78 4.68 -5.12
CA GLU A 12 127.84 5.08 -6.18
C GLU A 12 126.66 4.11 -6.30
N MET A 13 126.91 2.80 -6.25
CA MET A 13 125.82 1.81 -6.24
C MET A 13 124.91 1.96 -5.01
N LEU A 14 125.48 2.31 -3.85
CA LEU A 14 124.72 2.61 -2.63
C LEU A 14 123.87 3.89 -2.77
N LEU A 15 124.41 4.94 -3.41
CA LEU A 15 123.70 6.19 -3.68
C LEU A 15 122.55 6.00 -4.68
N VAL A 16 122.74 5.16 -5.70
CA VAL A 16 121.67 4.76 -6.63
C VAL A 16 120.58 4.00 -5.89
N MET A 17 120.92 3.00 -5.06
CA MET A 17 119.94 2.27 -4.24
C MET A 17 119.18 3.19 -3.26
N MET A 18 119.85 4.17 -2.63
CA MET A 18 119.18 5.14 -1.76
C MET A 18 118.21 6.05 -2.54
N LYS A 19 118.57 6.46 -3.76
CA LYS A 19 117.67 7.24 -4.64
C LYS A 19 116.45 6.42 -5.06
N GLU A 20 116.64 5.16 -5.44
CA GLU A 20 115.55 4.23 -5.78
C GLU A 20 114.64 3.98 -4.57
N MET A 21 115.21 3.72 -3.39
CA MET A 21 114.43 3.53 -2.16
C MET A 21 113.63 4.77 -1.80
N LYS A 22 114.21 5.96 -1.96
CA LYS A 22 113.52 7.23 -1.74
C LYS A 22 112.40 7.45 -2.76
N ALA A 23 112.64 7.15 -4.03
CA ALA A 23 111.63 7.23 -5.08
C ALA A 23 110.48 6.24 -4.81
N SER A 24 110.76 4.97 -4.49
CA SER A 24 109.73 3.99 -4.11
C SER A 24 108.97 4.38 -2.84
N GLN A 25 109.63 5.05 -1.89
CA GLN A 25 108.97 5.58 -0.69
C GLN A 25 108.04 6.76 -1.03
N GLU A 26 108.46 7.65 -1.93
CA GLU A 26 107.64 8.77 -2.41
C GLU A 26 106.45 8.27 -3.23
N GLU A 27 106.63 7.27 -4.11
CA GLU A 27 105.54 6.60 -4.83
C GLU A 27 104.56 5.90 -3.87
N MET A 28 105.06 5.23 -2.83
CA MET A 28 104.21 4.61 -1.81
C MET A 28 103.40 5.65 -1.03
N LYS A 29 104.00 6.80 -0.69
CA LYS A 29 103.29 7.91 -0.04
C LYS A 29 102.24 8.51 -0.96
N ALA A 30 102.57 8.76 -2.23
CA ALA A 30 101.62 9.24 -3.23
C ALA A 30 100.45 8.26 -3.40
N GLY A 31 100.72 6.96 -3.51
CA GLY A 31 99.68 5.93 -3.57
C GLY A 31 98.82 5.82 -2.30
N GLN A 32 99.40 6.08 -1.12
CA GLN A 32 98.61 6.18 0.13
C GLN A 32 97.73 7.42 0.17
N GLU A 33 98.20 8.57 -0.34
CA GLU A 33 97.40 9.79 -0.45
C GLU A 33 96.26 9.64 -1.46
N GLU A 34 96.51 9.04 -2.62
CA GLU A 34 95.46 8.72 -3.60
C GLU A 34 94.42 7.75 -3.02
N MET A 35 94.85 6.74 -2.26
CA MET A 35 93.92 5.82 -1.59
C MET A 35 93.06 6.54 -0.54
N LYS A 36 93.64 7.47 0.23
CA LYS A 36 92.87 8.29 1.19
C LYS A 36 91.87 9.21 0.48
N ALA A 37 92.31 9.89 -0.58
CA ALA A 37 91.43 10.74 -1.39
C ALA A 37 90.27 9.93 -2.00
N GLY A 38 90.55 8.73 -2.53
CA GLY A 38 89.52 7.83 -3.06
C GLY A 38 88.55 7.31 -1.97
N GLN A 39 89.03 7.07 -0.75
CA GLN A 39 88.16 6.72 0.38
C GLN A 39 87.27 7.88 0.82
N GLU A 40 87.79 9.11 0.82
CA GLU A 40 87.01 10.32 1.13
C GLU A 40 85.96 10.59 0.06
N GLU A 41 86.28 10.44 -1.22
CA GLU A 41 85.32 10.57 -2.32
C GLU A 41 84.21 9.51 -2.22
N MET A 42 84.56 8.27 -1.87
CA MET A 42 83.57 7.20 -1.66
C MET A 42 82.65 7.51 -0.48
N LYS A 43 83.17 8.06 0.61
CA LYS A 43 82.35 8.51 1.76
C LYS A 43 81.41 9.63 1.36
N ALA A 44 81.91 10.66 0.66
CA ALA A 44 81.10 11.76 0.18
C ALA A 44 79.96 11.28 -0.73
N ARG A 45 80.25 10.39 -1.69
CA ARG A 45 79.22 9.77 -2.55
C ARG A 45 78.20 8.94 -1.76
N GLN A 46 78.63 8.27 -0.68
CA GLN A 46 77.73 7.52 0.18
C GLN A 46 76.81 8.45 0.99
N GLU A 47 77.32 9.59 1.47
CA GLU A 47 76.53 10.61 2.17
C GLU A 47 75.52 11.29 1.24
N GLU A 48 75.91 11.65 0.01
CA GLU A 48 74.99 12.19 -1.00
C GLU A 48 73.88 11.18 -1.33
N MET A 49 74.22 9.90 -1.47
CA MET A 49 73.22 8.84 -1.72
C MET A 49 72.23 8.73 -0.55
N LYS A 50 72.71 8.80 0.70
CA LYS A 50 71.84 8.79 1.88
C LYS A 50 70.95 10.02 1.94
N ALA A 51 71.50 11.21 1.69
CA ALA A 51 70.73 12.44 1.64
C ALA A 51 69.63 12.37 0.57
N GLY A 52 69.95 11.90 -0.64
CA GLY A 52 68.97 11.70 -1.71
C GLY A 52 67.89 10.66 -1.38
N GLN A 53 68.23 9.60 -0.63
CA GLN A 53 67.26 8.63 -0.14
C GLN A 53 66.31 9.22 0.91
N GLU A 54 66.82 10.02 1.84
CA GLU A 54 66.00 10.70 2.85
C GLU A 54 65.10 11.77 2.21
N GLU A 55 65.59 12.54 1.23
CA GLU A 55 64.75 13.49 0.48
C GLU A 55 63.64 12.77 -0.30
N MET A 56 63.96 11.64 -0.95
CA MET A 56 62.95 10.84 -1.64
C MET A 56 61.90 10.30 -0.68
N LYS A 57 62.32 9.83 0.51
CA LYS A 57 61.43 9.31 1.55
C LYS A 57 60.52 10.40 2.09
N ALA A 58 61.08 11.57 2.46
CA ALA A 58 60.29 12.72 2.92
C ALA A 58 59.32 13.23 1.85
N GLY A 59 59.75 13.25 0.58
CA GLY A 59 58.89 13.62 -0.55
C GLY A 59 57.73 12.63 -0.78
N LEU A 60 57.96 11.34 -0.57
CA LEU A 60 56.93 10.30 -0.63
C LEU A 60 55.96 10.42 0.55
N GLU A 61 56.45 10.61 1.77
CA GLU A 61 55.65 10.76 2.99
C GLU A 61 54.71 11.98 2.89
N LYS A 62 55.24 13.15 2.48
CA LYS A 62 54.44 14.35 2.23
C LYS A 62 53.35 14.14 1.17
N LYS A 63 53.62 13.35 0.12
CA LYS A 63 52.62 13.01 -0.90
C LYS A 63 51.54 12.07 -0.37
N MET A 64 51.90 11.15 0.54
CA MET A 64 50.97 10.25 1.20
C MET A 64 50.05 11.02 2.17
N GLU A 65 50.61 11.89 3.01
CA GLU A 65 49.86 12.75 3.92
C GLU A 65 48.89 13.65 3.15
N ALA A 66 49.38 14.38 2.14
CA ALA A 66 48.51 15.21 1.30
C ALA A 66 47.47 14.38 0.54
N GLY A 67 47.77 13.13 0.20
CA GLY A 67 46.82 12.19 -0.39
C GLY A 67 45.72 11.77 0.58
N GLN A 68 46.09 11.51 1.83
CA GLN A 68 45.17 11.17 2.91
C GLN A 68 44.26 12.35 3.27
N GLU A 69 44.81 13.55 3.43
CA GLU A 69 44.03 14.77 3.70
C GLU A 69 42.98 15.02 2.61
N ARG A 70 43.36 14.87 1.32
CA ARG A 70 42.41 14.97 0.21
C ARG A 70 41.30 13.92 0.30
N MET A 71 41.63 12.69 0.71
CA MET A 71 40.64 11.62 0.85
C MET A 71 39.67 11.91 2.00
N GLU A 72 40.17 12.38 3.14
CA GLU A 72 39.35 12.78 4.28
C GLU A 72 38.44 13.97 3.93
N GLN A 73 38.95 14.95 3.18
CA GLN A 73 38.16 16.08 2.70
C GLN A 73 37.04 15.62 1.76
N VAL A 74 37.33 14.77 0.77
CA VAL A 74 36.32 14.21 -0.15
C VAL A 74 35.27 13.40 0.62
N GLN A 75 35.68 12.62 1.63
CA GLN A 75 34.73 11.88 2.47
C GLN A 75 33.84 12.82 3.29
N LYS A 76 34.38 13.92 3.80
CA LYS A 76 33.63 14.92 4.56
C LYS A 76 32.61 15.63 3.67
N GLU A 77 33.03 16.10 2.49
CA GLU A 77 32.15 16.75 1.51
C GLU A 77 31.02 15.82 1.06
N MET A 78 31.31 14.54 0.80
CA MET A 78 30.30 13.55 0.45
C MET A 78 29.27 13.38 1.59
N LYS A 79 29.71 13.29 2.84
CA LYS A 79 28.80 13.19 4.00
C LYS A 79 27.93 14.44 4.16
N ASP A 80 28.49 15.62 3.93
CA ASP A 80 27.76 16.88 4.05
C ASP A 80 26.76 17.05 2.91
N LEU A 81 27.09 16.65 1.68
CA LEU A 81 26.14 16.61 0.55
C LEU A 81 24.98 15.62 0.80
N ILE A 82 25.28 14.42 1.31
CA ILE A 82 24.23 13.45 1.66
C ILE A 82 23.33 14.00 2.77
N ARG A 83 23.90 14.67 3.77
CA ARG A 83 23.13 15.29 4.86
C ARG A 83 22.24 16.41 4.33
N ALA A 84 22.77 17.29 3.48
CA ALA A 84 22.02 18.39 2.88
C ALA A 84 20.87 17.87 2.01
N GLY A 85 21.13 16.92 1.11
CA GLY A 85 20.10 16.33 0.25
C GLY A 85 19.01 15.61 1.05
N LYS A 86 19.37 14.94 2.15
CA LYS A 86 18.38 14.32 3.06
C LYS A 86 17.49 15.38 3.72
N GLU A 87 18.04 16.52 4.10
CA GLU A 87 17.29 17.59 4.76
C GLU A 87 16.38 18.35 3.78
N GLU A 88 16.84 18.61 2.56
CA GLU A 88 16.01 19.16 1.49
C GLU A 88 14.84 18.22 1.16
N MET A 89 15.09 16.91 1.05
CA MET A 89 14.02 15.92 0.83
C MET A 89 13.03 15.90 1.98
N ARG A 90 13.51 15.93 3.23
CA ARG A 90 12.66 15.95 4.42
C ARG A 90 11.74 17.16 4.43
N THR A 91 12.31 18.36 4.24
CA THR A 91 11.55 19.62 4.23
C THR A 91 10.55 19.68 3.08
N HIS A 92 10.90 19.17 1.89
CA HIS A 92 9.97 19.06 0.77
C HIS A 92 8.78 18.15 1.09
N VAL A 93 9.04 16.96 1.62
CA VAL A 93 8.00 16.00 2.02
C VAL A 93 7.13 16.59 3.13
N GLU A 94 7.71 17.21 4.16
CA GLU A 94 6.96 17.87 5.23
C GLU A 94 6.06 18.99 4.70
N SER A 95 6.55 19.80 3.76
CA SER A 95 5.75 20.83 3.10
C SER A 95 4.60 20.25 2.27
N GLN A 96 4.83 19.16 1.54
CA GLN A 96 3.78 18.49 0.76
C GLN A 96 2.71 17.88 1.66
N VAL A 97 3.12 17.18 2.71
CA VAL A 97 2.20 16.58 3.69
C VAL A 97 1.38 17.68 4.38
N LYS A 98 2.00 18.80 4.74
CA LYS A 98 1.29 19.95 5.31
C LYS A 98 0.27 20.52 4.32
N GLY A 99 0.63 20.72 3.06
CA GLY A 99 -0.30 21.22 2.04
C GLY A 99 -1.49 20.29 1.81
N ILE A 100 -1.27 18.96 1.80
CA ILE A 100 -2.35 17.97 1.70
C ILE A 100 -3.25 18.05 2.94
N LYS A 101 -2.67 18.14 4.13
CA LYS A 101 -3.42 18.29 5.38
C LYS A 101 -4.31 19.53 5.35
N ASP A 102 -3.75 20.68 5.01
CA ASP A 102 -4.48 21.95 4.94
C ASP A 102 -5.63 21.88 3.91
N HIS A 103 -5.42 21.20 2.78
CA HIS A 103 -6.47 20.96 1.78
C HIS A 103 -7.59 20.06 2.32
N VAL A 104 -7.25 18.96 3.00
CA VAL A 104 -8.22 18.03 3.60
C VAL A 104 -9.02 18.72 4.69
N ASP A 105 -8.36 19.44 5.60
CA ASP A 105 -9.02 20.23 6.66
C ASP A 105 -9.98 21.26 6.05
N GLY A 106 -9.60 21.90 4.94
CA GLY A 106 -10.46 22.80 4.18
C GLY A 106 -11.66 22.11 3.52
N CYS A 107 -11.51 20.88 3.00
CA CYS A 107 -12.63 20.09 2.48
C CYS A 107 -13.60 19.68 3.59
N ILE A 108 -13.07 19.24 4.73
CA ILE A 108 -13.88 18.85 5.90
C ILE A 108 -14.71 20.05 6.37
N GLY A 109 -14.11 21.24 6.50
CA GLY A 109 -14.84 22.44 6.92
C GLY A 109 -16.00 22.81 6.00
N ARG A 110 -15.84 22.68 4.67
CA ARG A 110 -16.95 22.91 3.72
C ARG A 110 -18.07 21.87 3.85
N MET A 111 -17.70 20.61 4.04
CA MET A 111 -18.70 19.54 4.26
C MET A 111 -19.46 19.77 5.57
N GLU A 112 -18.78 20.18 6.64
CA GLU A 112 -19.41 20.52 7.91
C GLU A 112 -20.41 21.67 7.76
N GLU A 113 -20.07 22.70 6.99
CA GLU A 113 -20.98 23.82 6.67
C GLU A 113 -22.22 23.36 5.90
N GLU A 114 -22.05 22.55 4.85
CA GLU A 114 -23.17 21.98 4.08
C GLU A 114 -24.08 21.09 4.96
N VAL A 115 -23.49 20.29 5.85
CA VAL A 115 -24.25 19.45 6.79
C VAL A 115 -25.06 20.31 7.77
N GLN A 116 -24.52 21.41 8.27
CA GLN A 116 -25.27 22.33 9.14
C GLN A 116 -26.41 23.03 8.39
N ASP A 117 -26.18 23.45 7.13
CA ASP A 117 -27.22 24.06 6.29
C ASP A 117 -28.38 23.08 6.03
N VAL A 118 -28.07 21.84 5.65
CA VAL A 118 -29.08 20.78 5.45
C VAL A 118 -29.83 20.50 6.75
N LYS A 119 -29.13 20.44 7.89
CA LYS A 119 -29.75 20.25 9.20
C LYS A 119 -30.76 21.37 9.50
N GLY A 120 -30.40 22.63 9.27
CA GLY A 120 -31.30 23.77 9.46
C GLY A 120 -32.55 23.69 8.58
N LYS A 121 -32.40 23.30 7.31
CA LYS A 121 -33.54 23.09 6.38
C LYS A 121 -34.45 21.95 6.85
N ILE A 122 -33.90 20.88 7.41
CA ILE A 122 -34.70 19.78 7.98
C ILE A 122 -35.51 20.26 9.18
N GLU A 123 -34.90 21.04 10.08
CA GLU A 123 -35.60 21.62 11.26
C GLU A 123 -36.74 22.55 10.83
N GLU A 124 -36.55 23.37 9.79
CA GLU A 124 -37.59 24.21 9.19
C GLU A 124 -38.76 23.38 8.63
N VAL A 125 -38.47 22.39 7.79
CA VAL A 125 -39.50 21.50 7.20
C VAL A 125 -40.24 20.71 8.27
N GLN A 126 -39.55 20.25 9.32
CA GLN A 126 -40.19 19.59 10.46
C GLN A 126 -41.18 20.53 11.17
N GLY A 127 -40.82 21.80 11.35
CA GLY A 127 -41.71 22.83 11.89
C GLY A 127 -42.96 23.04 11.02
N GLU A 128 -42.79 23.17 9.71
CA GLU A 128 -43.93 23.33 8.78
C GLU A 128 -44.87 22.12 8.78
N VAL A 129 -44.33 20.90 8.75
CA VAL A 129 -45.12 19.67 8.80
C VAL A 129 -45.88 19.58 10.12
N HIS A 130 -45.26 19.92 11.24
CA HIS A 130 -45.94 19.94 12.53
C HIS A 130 -47.11 20.94 12.54
N MET A 131 -46.94 22.14 11.99
CA MET A 131 -48.04 23.11 11.91
C MET A 131 -49.21 22.58 11.07
N LYS A 132 -48.93 22.00 9.89
CA LYS A 132 -49.97 21.40 9.03
C LYS A 132 -50.71 20.25 9.71
N ILE A 133 -50.01 19.42 10.48
CA ILE A 133 -50.64 18.34 11.25
C ILE A 133 -51.61 18.90 12.29
N GLU A 134 -51.22 19.93 13.04
CA GLU A 134 -52.12 20.54 14.04
C GLU A 134 -53.31 21.29 13.39
N GLU A 135 -53.11 21.89 12.22
CA GLU A 135 -54.19 22.47 11.40
C GLU A 135 -55.21 21.40 10.96
N VAL A 136 -54.75 20.34 10.31
CA VAL A 136 -55.61 19.23 9.85
C VAL A 136 -56.32 18.56 11.03
N LYS A 137 -55.62 18.36 12.16
CA LYS A 137 -56.19 17.81 13.39
C LYS A 137 -57.33 18.68 13.91
N SER A 138 -57.16 20.00 13.89
CA SER A 138 -58.20 20.96 14.31
C SER A 138 -59.42 20.89 13.39
N GLU A 139 -59.23 20.85 12.07
CA GLU A 139 -60.34 20.71 11.10
C GLU A 139 -61.10 19.39 11.25
N VAL A 140 -60.37 18.28 11.46
CA VAL A 140 -60.99 16.95 11.66
C VAL A 140 -61.80 16.94 12.95
N GLN A 141 -61.30 17.54 14.03
CA GLN A 141 -62.01 17.63 15.30
C GLN A 141 -63.29 18.48 15.20
N GLU A 142 -63.26 19.58 14.45
CA GLU A 142 -64.45 20.39 14.17
C GLU A 142 -65.50 19.58 13.37
N LYS A 143 -65.07 18.88 12.32
CA LYS A 143 -65.98 18.03 11.51
C LYS A 143 -66.57 16.87 12.31
N MET A 144 -65.79 16.25 13.20
CA MET A 144 -66.31 15.23 14.10
C MET A 144 -67.38 15.80 15.03
N SER A 145 -67.15 16.98 15.60
CA SER A 145 -68.11 17.66 16.48
C SER A 145 -69.43 17.99 15.74
N ASP A 146 -69.37 18.44 14.48
CA ASP A 146 -70.58 18.66 13.67
C ASP A 146 -71.31 17.34 13.36
N LEU A 147 -70.59 16.27 13.03
CA LEU A 147 -71.17 14.96 12.77
C LEU A 147 -71.87 14.39 14.01
N GLU A 148 -71.27 14.49 15.21
CA GLU A 148 -71.86 14.07 16.47
C GLU A 148 -73.18 14.81 16.77
N ARG A 149 -73.21 16.12 16.51
CA ARG A 149 -74.43 16.94 16.63
C ARG A 149 -75.51 16.46 15.66
N ARG A 150 -75.17 16.23 14.38
CA ARG A 150 -76.12 15.74 13.35
C ARG A 150 -76.65 14.34 13.64
N LEU A 151 -75.83 13.47 14.24
CA LEU A 151 -76.24 12.15 14.71
C LEU A 151 -77.26 12.26 15.86
N SER A 152 -77.02 13.15 16.81
CA SER A 152 -77.94 13.41 17.94
C SER A 152 -79.31 13.95 17.48
N ASP A 153 -79.32 14.82 16.45
CA ASP A 153 -80.55 15.33 15.83
C ASP A 153 -81.35 14.23 15.10
N LEU A 154 -80.68 13.19 14.59
CA LEU A 154 -81.32 12.04 13.93
C LEU A 154 -81.91 11.03 14.93
N GLU A 155 -81.28 10.83 16.09
CA GLU A 155 -81.79 9.95 17.16
C GLU A 155 -83.04 10.51 17.85
N THR A 156 -83.26 11.82 17.84
CA THR A 156 -84.41 12.48 18.50
C THR A 156 -85.68 12.57 17.65
N ARG A 157 -85.64 12.12 16.38
CA ARG A 157 -86.80 12.11 15.47
C ARG A 157 -87.50 10.73 15.48
N PRO A 158 -88.77 10.62 15.92
CA PRO A 158 -89.49 9.36 15.79
C PRO A 158 -89.93 9.18 14.34
N ASN A 159 -89.43 8.16 13.64
CA ASN A 159 -89.94 7.77 12.32
C ASN A 159 -90.58 6.38 12.37
N ASN A 160 -91.89 6.35 12.19
CA ASN A 160 -92.59 5.26 11.50
C ASN A 160 -92.24 5.32 10.01
N VAL A 161 -91.44 4.40 9.46
CA VAL A 161 -91.66 3.77 8.12
C VAL A 161 -90.78 2.51 7.97
N PRO A 162 -91.06 1.61 7.01
CA PRO A 162 -91.20 0.17 7.24
C PRO A 162 -89.91 -0.59 6.93
N ALA A 163 -89.92 -1.88 7.29
CA ALA A 163 -88.92 -2.85 6.89
C ALA A 163 -88.66 -2.80 5.37
N ASN A 164 -87.57 -2.16 4.96
CA ASN A 164 -87.03 -2.33 3.63
C ASN A 164 -85.88 -3.34 3.71
N ARG A 165 -86.02 -4.35 2.88
CA ARG A 165 -85.29 -5.61 2.88
C ARG A 165 -83.84 -5.34 2.49
N GLU A 166 -82.93 -5.85 3.31
CA GLU A 166 -81.48 -5.86 3.08
C GLU A 166 -81.13 -6.31 1.65
N LEU A 167 -80.55 -5.41 0.87
CA LEU A 167 -79.69 -5.80 -0.24
C LEU A 167 -78.28 -5.97 0.32
N MET A 168 -78.03 -7.18 0.84
CA MET A 168 -76.71 -7.73 1.11
C MET A 168 -75.95 -7.83 -0.21
N TYR A 169 -75.28 -6.76 -0.62
CA TYR A 169 -74.15 -6.91 -1.54
C TYR A 169 -73.03 -7.55 -0.74
N SER A 170 -72.90 -8.87 -0.85
CA SER A 170 -71.77 -9.61 -0.30
C SER A 170 -70.49 -8.98 -0.83
N ARG A 171 -69.76 -8.28 0.03
CA ARG A 171 -68.39 -7.85 -0.25
C ARG A 171 -67.59 -9.12 -0.53
N PRO A 172 -66.92 -9.28 -1.69
CA PRO A 172 -66.15 -10.47 -1.97
C PRO A 172 -65.12 -10.68 -0.87
N THR A 173 -65.29 -11.72 -0.07
CA THR A 173 -64.36 -12.08 0.99
C THR A 173 -63.20 -12.80 0.31
N VAL A 174 -62.02 -12.18 0.33
CA VAL A 174 -60.82 -12.82 -0.20
C VAL A 174 -60.50 -14.01 0.69
N LYS A 175 -60.41 -15.20 0.09
CA LYS A 175 -60.16 -16.44 0.84
C LYS A 175 -58.82 -16.35 1.57
N PRO A 176 -58.74 -16.83 2.82
CA PRO A 176 -57.49 -16.91 3.56
C PRO A 176 -56.47 -17.79 2.84
N LEU A 177 -55.24 -17.30 2.73
CA LEU A 177 -54.10 -18.06 2.20
C LEU A 177 -53.73 -19.19 3.14
N THR A 178 -53.10 -20.24 2.62
CA THR A 178 -52.54 -21.34 3.43
C THR A 178 -51.04 -21.17 3.58
N PHE A 179 -50.50 -21.49 4.76
CA PHE A 179 -49.06 -21.49 5.04
C PHE A 179 -48.61 -22.86 5.49
N ASP A 180 -47.69 -23.47 4.76
CA ASP A 180 -47.13 -24.80 5.03
C ASP A 180 -45.67 -24.77 5.47
N GLY A 181 -45.07 -23.58 5.58
CA GLY A 181 -43.67 -23.38 5.93
C GLY A 181 -42.68 -23.50 4.77
N LEU A 182 -43.13 -23.70 3.52
CA LEU A 182 -42.25 -23.77 2.34
C LEU A 182 -41.97 -22.40 1.73
N THR A 183 -42.92 -21.47 1.82
CA THR A 183 -42.73 -20.07 1.43
C THR A 183 -42.11 -19.28 2.58
N SER A 184 -41.37 -18.21 2.29
CA SER A 184 -40.82 -17.35 3.35
C SER A 184 -41.96 -16.77 4.19
N TRP A 185 -41.80 -16.82 5.52
CA TRP A 185 -42.76 -16.28 6.48
C TRP A 185 -43.05 -14.80 6.23
N THR A 186 -42.03 -14.00 5.87
CA THR A 186 -42.21 -12.57 5.60
C THR A 186 -43.14 -12.31 4.41
N VAL A 187 -43.01 -13.11 3.35
CA VAL A 187 -43.87 -13.05 2.15
C VAL A 187 -45.29 -13.42 2.50
N PHE A 188 -45.50 -14.53 3.23
CA PHE A 188 -46.82 -14.95 3.66
C PHE A 188 -47.47 -13.90 4.58
N ASN A 189 -46.76 -13.40 5.58
CA ASN A 189 -47.28 -12.40 6.53
C ASN A 189 -47.69 -11.10 5.82
N THR A 190 -46.90 -10.65 4.83
CA THR A 190 -47.24 -9.49 4.00
C THR A 190 -48.55 -9.71 3.24
N GLN A 191 -48.69 -10.86 2.56
CA GLN A 191 -49.92 -11.20 1.83
C GLN A 191 -51.13 -11.33 2.78
N PHE A 192 -50.93 -11.96 3.94
CA PHE A 192 -51.96 -12.12 4.97
C PHE A 192 -52.45 -10.76 5.49
N ASN A 193 -51.55 -9.81 5.74
CA ASN A 193 -51.89 -8.46 6.17
C ASN A 193 -52.67 -7.66 5.12
N VAL A 194 -52.36 -7.83 3.83
CA VAL A 194 -53.13 -7.24 2.73
C VAL A 194 -54.55 -7.82 2.67
N VAL A 195 -54.68 -9.15 2.78
CA VAL A 195 -55.99 -9.83 2.79
C VAL A 195 -56.82 -9.40 4.00
N SER A 196 -56.18 -9.35 5.17
CA SER A 196 -56.78 -8.91 6.42
C SER A 196 -57.31 -7.48 6.33
N SER A 197 -56.52 -6.55 5.77
CA SER A 197 -56.91 -5.15 5.59
C SER A 197 -58.07 -5.01 4.60
N THR A 198 -58.04 -5.79 3.51
CA THR A 198 -59.11 -5.80 2.49
C THR A 198 -60.44 -6.30 3.07
N ASN A 199 -60.36 -7.33 3.93
CA ASN A 199 -61.53 -7.93 4.57
C ASN A 199 -61.96 -7.22 5.87
N GLY A 200 -61.18 -6.25 6.36
CA GLY A 200 -61.48 -5.50 7.59
C GLY A 200 -61.44 -6.36 8.86
N TRP A 201 -60.52 -7.33 8.93
CA TRP A 201 -60.43 -8.22 10.10
C TRP A 201 -59.91 -7.49 11.34
N THR A 202 -60.58 -7.70 12.48
CA THR A 202 -60.07 -7.32 13.80
C THR A 202 -58.96 -8.28 14.23
N ASP A 203 -58.10 -7.88 15.17
CA ASP A 203 -56.95 -8.70 15.58
C ASP A 203 -57.34 -10.10 16.09
N PHE A 204 -58.50 -10.22 16.73
CA PHE A 204 -59.07 -11.51 17.11
C PHE A 204 -59.41 -12.41 15.90
N VAL A 205 -60.03 -11.82 14.86
CA VAL A 205 -60.35 -12.52 13.61
C VAL A 205 -59.07 -12.85 12.85
N LYS A 206 -58.08 -11.96 12.86
CA LYS A 206 -56.74 -12.23 12.28
C LYS A 206 -56.07 -13.40 12.96
N ALA A 207 -56.02 -13.44 14.30
CA ALA A 207 -55.43 -14.55 15.05
C ALA A 207 -56.12 -15.88 14.71
N SER A 208 -57.45 -15.90 14.76
CA SER A 208 -58.26 -17.08 14.41
C SER A 208 -58.00 -17.54 12.98
N GLN A 209 -57.91 -16.59 12.06
CA GLN A 209 -57.72 -16.88 10.65
C GLN A 209 -56.28 -17.31 10.34
N LEU A 210 -55.30 -16.76 11.04
CA LEU A 210 -53.89 -17.13 10.93
C LEU A 210 -53.70 -18.58 11.38
N VAL A 211 -54.23 -18.95 12.55
CA VAL A 211 -54.26 -20.34 13.05
C VAL A 211 -54.93 -21.27 12.03
N ALA A 212 -56.09 -20.87 11.50
CA ALA A 212 -56.83 -21.66 10.51
C ALA A 212 -56.11 -21.77 9.15
N SER A 213 -55.16 -20.88 8.86
CA SER A 213 -54.36 -20.86 7.65
C SER A 213 -53.11 -21.75 7.71
N LEU A 214 -52.63 -22.12 8.91
CA LEU A 214 -51.44 -22.96 9.07
C LEU A 214 -51.71 -24.42 8.67
N ARG A 215 -50.79 -25.02 7.95
CA ARG A 215 -50.81 -26.43 7.51
C ARG A 215 -49.42 -27.03 7.69
N GLY A 216 -49.32 -28.37 7.68
CA GLY A 216 -48.03 -29.07 7.72
C GLY A 216 -47.14 -28.66 8.89
N SER A 217 -45.85 -28.44 8.61
CA SER A 217 -44.84 -28.06 9.62
C SER A 217 -45.12 -26.71 10.29
N ALA A 218 -45.84 -25.81 9.61
CA ALA A 218 -46.24 -24.53 10.20
C ALA A 218 -47.32 -24.71 11.28
N ALA A 219 -48.21 -25.70 11.13
CA ALA A 219 -49.23 -25.98 12.13
C ALA A 219 -48.64 -26.57 13.43
N GLU A 220 -47.52 -27.31 13.34
CA GLU A 220 -46.81 -27.84 14.51
C GLU A 220 -46.32 -26.73 15.48
N VAL A 221 -46.16 -25.49 15.01
CA VAL A 221 -45.80 -24.35 15.88
C VAL A 221 -46.87 -24.11 16.95
N LEU A 222 -48.12 -24.43 16.65
CA LEU A 222 -49.24 -24.25 17.56
C LEU A 222 -49.15 -25.17 18.79
N GLU A 223 -48.46 -26.32 18.70
CA GLU A 223 -48.25 -27.23 19.83
C GLU A 223 -47.39 -26.59 20.94
N GLY A 224 -46.52 -25.63 20.58
CA GLY A 224 -45.68 -24.90 21.52
C GLY A 224 -46.36 -23.71 22.20
N ILE A 225 -47.59 -23.36 21.79
CA ILE A 225 -48.31 -22.18 22.30
C ILE A 225 -49.45 -22.65 23.23
N PRO A 226 -49.54 -22.11 24.47
CA PRO A 226 -50.67 -22.38 25.35
C PRO A 226 -52.02 -22.02 24.70
N ALA A 227 -53.04 -22.85 24.91
CA ALA A 227 -54.34 -22.70 24.25
C ALA A 227 -55.04 -21.36 24.55
N ASP A 228 -54.83 -20.80 25.74
CA ASP A 228 -55.34 -19.49 26.16
C ASP A 228 -54.69 -18.32 25.40
N LYS A 229 -53.56 -18.55 24.74
CA LYS A 229 -52.81 -17.54 23.95
C LYS A 229 -52.95 -17.70 22.44
N LEU A 230 -53.68 -18.70 21.96
CA LEU A 230 -53.96 -18.89 20.53
C LEU A 230 -54.95 -17.87 19.95
N THR A 231 -55.48 -16.97 20.78
CA THR A 231 -56.29 -15.82 20.37
C THR A 231 -55.48 -14.53 20.30
N ASP A 232 -54.25 -14.52 20.81
CA ASP A 232 -53.34 -13.39 20.76
C ASP A 232 -52.50 -13.46 19.47
N LEU A 233 -52.80 -12.55 18.55
CA LEU A 233 -52.11 -12.42 17.27
C LEU A 233 -50.60 -12.30 17.46
N THR A 234 -50.16 -11.50 18.44
CA THR A 234 -48.74 -11.18 18.62
C THR A 234 -47.92 -12.39 19.08
N THR A 235 -48.51 -13.26 19.91
CA THR A 235 -47.87 -14.50 20.37
C THR A 235 -47.70 -15.48 19.21
N ILE A 236 -48.73 -15.63 18.36
CA ILE A 236 -48.68 -16.53 17.20
C ILE A 236 -47.67 -16.03 16.16
N GLU A 237 -47.69 -14.74 15.83
CA GLU A 237 -46.73 -14.14 14.90
C GLU A 237 -45.29 -14.31 15.36
N LYS A 238 -45.00 -14.08 16.65
CA LYS A 238 -43.64 -14.28 17.21
C LYS A 238 -43.17 -15.73 17.14
N ALA A 239 -44.05 -16.69 17.39
CA ALA A 239 -43.70 -18.10 17.31
C ALA A 239 -43.40 -18.54 15.87
N LEU A 240 -44.17 -18.04 14.90
CA LEU A 240 -43.94 -18.28 13.48
C LEU A 240 -42.66 -17.58 12.99
N GLU A 241 -42.43 -16.33 13.39
CA GLU A 241 -41.19 -15.59 13.11
C GLU A 241 -39.97 -16.29 13.72
N SER A 242 -40.07 -16.87 14.92
CA SER A 242 -38.95 -17.57 15.54
C SER A 242 -38.57 -18.87 14.81
N ARG A 243 -39.54 -19.58 14.21
CA ARG A 243 -39.28 -20.89 13.56
C ARG A 243 -39.05 -20.77 12.06
N PHE A 244 -39.76 -19.86 11.40
CA PHE A 244 -39.75 -19.69 9.94
C PHE A 244 -39.30 -18.29 9.50
N GLY A 245 -39.02 -17.38 10.44
CA GLY A 245 -38.49 -16.07 10.11
C GLY A 245 -37.04 -16.16 9.62
N ASP A 246 -36.70 -15.22 8.76
CA ASP A 246 -35.40 -15.17 8.09
C ASP A 246 -34.29 -14.57 8.99
N SER A 247 -34.62 -14.25 10.26
CA SER A 247 -33.70 -13.62 11.21
C SER A 247 -32.40 -14.40 11.39
N HIS A 248 -32.46 -15.73 11.52
CA HIS A 248 -31.28 -16.60 11.63
C HIS A 248 -30.46 -16.66 10.32
N LEU A 249 -31.09 -16.40 9.17
CA LEU A 249 -30.43 -16.35 7.86
C LEU A 249 -29.75 -14.99 7.60
N THR A 250 -30.12 -13.93 8.33
CA THR A 250 -29.48 -12.61 8.23
C THR A 250 -27.96 -12.68 8.30
N GLN A 251 -27.42 -13.47 9.25
CA GLN A 251 -25.98 -13.62 9.41
C GLN A 251 -25.32 -14.40 8.26
N PHE A 252 -26.06 -15.36 7.67
CA PHE A 252 -25.64 -16.08 6.47
C PHE A 252 -25.53 -15.11 5.28
N TYR A 253 -26.57 -14.29 5.02
CA TYR A 253 -26.56 -13.31 3.94
C TYR A 253 -25.48 -12.23 4.11
N ARG A 254 -25.20 -11.79 5.34
CA ARG A 254 -24.06 -10.90 5.64
C ARG A 254 -22.71 -11.51 5.25
N THR A 255 -22.56 -12.81 5.46
CA THR A 255 -21.35 -13.53 5.08
C THR A 255 -21.26 -13.66 3.57
N GLU A 256 -22.36 -14.02 2.92
CA GLU A 256 -22.47 -14.12 1.46
C GLU A 256 -22.10 -12.79 0.79
N LEU A 257 -22.63 -11.65 1.26
CA LEU A 257 -22.27 -10.30 0.81
C LEU A 257 -20.77 -10.02 0.86
N LYS A 258 -20.12 -10.29 2.00
CA LYS A 258 -18.69 -10.02 2.17
C LYS A 258 -17.82 -10.82 1.19
N THR A 259 -18.22 -12.06 0.94
CA THR A 259 -17.50 -12.98 0.05
C THR A 259 -17.90 -12.84 -1.42
N ARG A 260 -18.92 -12.02 -1.72
CA ARG A 260 -19.46 -11.88 -3.07
C ARG A 260 -18.41 -11.29 -4.01
N ARG A 261 -18.17 -11.97 -5.13
CA ARG A 261 -17.30 -11.50 -6.22
C ARG A 261 -17.96 -11.79 -7.56
N GLN A 262 -17.78 -10.91 -8.54
CA GLN A 262 -18.32 -11.05 -9.90
C GLN A 262 -17.78 -12.32 -10.56
N LYS A 263 -18.68 -13.15 -11.11
CA LYS A 263 -18.28 -14.36 -11.85
C LYS A 263 -17.78 -14.01 -13.25
N PRO A 264 -16.99 -14.89 -13.92
CA PRO A 264 -16.34 -14.53 -15.17
C PRO A 264 -17.21 -14.07 -16.33
N GLU A 265 -18.46 -14.51 -16.36
CA GLU A 265 -19.46 -14.21 -17.41
C GLU A 265 -20.67 -13.44 -16.86
N GLU A 266 -20.60 -13.03 -15.60
CA GLU A 266 -21.69 -12.31 -14.94
C GLU A 266 -21.63 -10.83 -15.30
N SER A 267 -22.74 -10.30 -15.81
CA SER A 267 -22.84 -8.88 -16.10
C SER A 267 -22.93 -8.06 -14.81
N LEU A 268 -22.52 -6.79 -14.89
CA LEU A 268 -22.60 -5.87 -13.75
C LEU A 268 -24.03 -5.72 -13.23
N GLN A 269 -25.05 -5.79 -14.09
CA GLN A 269 -26.45 -5.71 -13.66
C GLN A 269 -26.88 -6.93 -12.84
N VAL A 270 -26.44 -8.12 -13.23
CA VAL A 270 -26.77 -9.36 -12.48
C VAL A 270 -26.08 -9.34 -11.12
N LEU A 271 -24.81 -8.90 -11.07
CA LEU A 271 -24.10 -8.69 -9.82
C LEU A 271 -24.85 -7.66 -8.93
N ALA A 272 -25.21 -6.51 -9.47
CA ALA A 272 -25.90 -5.46 -8.71
C ALA A 272 -27.24 -5.94 -8.15
N ALA A 273 -28.06 -6.63 -8.96
CA ALA A 273 -29.34 -7.18 -8.52
C ALA A 273 -29.18 -8.20 -7.38
N ASP A 274 -28.14 -9.03 -7.43
CA ASP A 274 -27.86 -9.99 -6.37
C ASP A 274 -27.34 -9.30 -5.08
N VAL A 275 -26.50 -8.25 -5.22
CA VAL A 275 -26.10 -7.40 -4.09
C VAL A 275 -27.31 -6.71 -3.46
N GLU A 276 -28.21 -6.13 -4.24
CA GLU A 276 -29.45 -5.49 -3.76
C GLU A 276 -30.34 -6.48 -3.00
N ARG A 277 -30.53 -7.68 -3.56
CA ARG A 277 -31.28 -8.77 -2.92
C ARG A 277 -30.64 -9.16 -1.59
N LEU A 278 -29.33 -9.39 -1.57
CA LEU A 278 -28.62 -9.78 -0.36
C LEU A 278 -28.63 -8.66 0.69
N MET A 279 -28.50 -7.39 0.29
CA MET A 279 -28.60 -6.24 1.19
C MET A 279 -29.97 -6.14 1.84
N SER A 280 -31.04 -6.39 1.08
CA SER A 280 -32.41 -6.41 1.58
C SER A 280 -32.63 -7.53 2.62
N LEU A 281 -31.97 -8.68 2.45
CA LEU A 281 -32.07 -9.82 3.37
C LEU A 281 -31.14 -9.69 4.60
N ALA A 282 -29.95 -9.11 4.43
CA ALA A 282 -28.93 -9.00 5.47
C ALA A 282 -29.11 -7.78 6.39
N TYR A 283 -29.77 -6.73 5.88
CA TYR A 283 -29.90 -5.43 6.53
C TYR A 283 -31.30 -4.83 6.33
N ALA A 284 -32.35 -5.63 6.53
CA ALA A 284 -33.75 -5.21 6.43
C ALA A 284 -34.11 -4.06 7.40
N GLU A 285 -33.51 -4.05 8.60
CA GLU A 285 -33.76 -3.03 9.64
C GLU A 285 -32.96 -1.73 9.43
N CYS A 286 -32.01 -1.72 8.50
CA CYS A 286 -31.17 -0.54 8.23
C CYS A 286 -31.96 0.52 7.46
N PRO A 287 -31.80 1.83 7.74
CA PRO A 287 -32.41 2.90 6.94
C PRO A 287 -32.12 2.76 5.43
N PRO A 288 -33.09 3.04 4.54
CA PRO A 288 -32.93 2.81 3.10
C PRO A 288 -31.72 3.52 2.47
N ASP A 289 -31.45 4.75 2.88
CA ASP A 289 -30.32 5.58 2.43
C ASP A 289 -28.96 4.98 2.80
N VAL A 290 -28.82 4.51 4.05
CA VAL A 290 -27.62 3.83 4.52
C VAL A 290 -27.45 2.49 3.81
N ARG A 291 -28.55 1.77 3.58
CA ARG A 291 -28.54 0.50 2.85
C ARG A 291 -28.08 0.67 1.40
N GLU A 292 -28.53 1.71 0.71
CA GLU A 292 -28.11 2.04 -0.66
C GLU A 292 -26.62 2.39 -0.75
N SER A 293 -26.11 3.20 0.19
CA SER A 293 -24.68 3.55 0.25
C SER A 293 -23.80 2.32 0.51
N LEU A 294 -24.22 1.45 1.43
CA LEU A 294 -23.53 0.18 1.70
C LEU A 294 -23.60 -0.77 0.51
N ALA A 295 -24.75 -0.84 -0.17
CA ALA A 295 -24.93 -1.66 -1.36
C ALA A 295 -23.98 -1.22 -2.49
N ALA A 296 -23.82 0.09 -2.70
CA ALA A 296 -22.86 0.63 -3.65
C ALA A 296 -21.42 0.19 -3.32
N GLN A 297 -21.02 0.26 -2.05
CA GLN A 297 -19.68 -0.16 -1.62
C GLN A 297 -19.44 -1.65 -1.85
N TYR A 298 -20.37 -2.52 -1.40
CA TYR A 298 -20.27 -3.97 -1.63
C TYR A 298 -20.27 -4.33 -3.12
N PHE A 299 -21.05 -3.63 -3.94
CA PHE A 299 -21.05 -3.79 -5.39
C PHE A 299 -19.67 -3.46 -5.98
N ILE A 300 -19.11 -2.28 -5.67
CA ILE A 300 -17.78 -1.85 -6.14
C ILE A 300 -16.71 -2.86 -5.73
N ASP A 301 -16.72 -3.31 -4.48
CA ASP A 301 -15.75 -4.28 -3.97
C ASP A 301 -15.90 -5.68 -4.60
N ALA A 302 -17.09 -6.01 -5.11
CA ALA A 302 -17.37 -7.26 -5.78
C ALA A 302 -16.98 -7.25 -7.27
N ILE A 303 -16.76 -6.09 -7.91
CA ILE A 303 -16.35 -5.99 -9.32
C ILE A 303 -15.00 -6.68 -9.53
N ARG A 304 -14.91 -7.53 -10.56
CA ARG A 304 -13.69 -8.30 -10.86
C ARG A 304 -12.65 -7.50 -11.65
N ASP A 305 -13.09 -6.63 -12.56
CA ASP A 305 -12.18 -5.82 -13.37
C ASP A 305 -11.60 -4.66 -12.54
N GLU A 306 -10.30 -4.70 -12.26
CA GLU A 306 -9.64 -3.74 -11.39
C GLU A 306 -9.77 -2.30 -11.88
N ASP A 307 -9.62 -2.03 -13.17
CA ASP A 307 -9.78 -0.68 -13.74
C ASP A 307 -11.19 -0.13 -13.49
N THR A 308 -12.21 -0.94 -13.76
CA THR A 308 -13.63 -0.55 -13.56
C THR A 308 -13.92 -0.37 -12.07
N GLN A 309 -13.38 -1.24 -11.21
CA GLN A 309 -13.50 -1.11 -9.76
C GLN A 309 -12.89 0.22 -9.25
N HIS A 310 -11.63 0.49 -9.58
CA HIS A 310 -10.92 1.70 -9.13
C HIS A 310 -11.59 2.96 -9.67
N SER A 311 -11.95 2.96 -10.96
CA SER A 311 -12.67 4.05 -11.58
C SER A 311 -14.01 4.33 -10.90
N THR A 312 -14.78 3.28 -10.59
CA THR A 312 -16.09 3.45 -9.93
C THR A 312 -15.92 3.93 -8.49
N ARG A 313 -14.87 3.48 -7.78
CA ARG A 313 -14.58 3.93 -6.41
C ARG A 313 -14.28 5.44 -6.35
N LEU A 314 -13.61 6.01 -7.36
CA LEU A 314 -13.31 7.44 -7.43
C LEU A 314 -14.53 8.33 -7.67
N MET A 315 -15.67 7.77 -8.07
CA MET A 315 -16.88 8.53 -8.34
C MET A 315 -17.63 8.92 -7.04
N ASP A 316 -17.29 8.33 -5.90
CA ASP A 316 -18.01 8.49 -4.62
C ASP A 316 -19.52 8.28 -4.76
N ALA A 317 -19.90 7.11 -5.30
CA ALA A 317 -21.29 6.76 -5.56
C ALA A 317 -22.13 6.76 -4.27
N LYS A 318 -23.24 7.51 -4.27
CA LYS A 318 -24.16 7.62 -3.12
C LYS A 318 -25.18 6.49 -3.03
N ASP A 319 -25.39 5.77 -4.13
CA ASP A 319 -26.39 4.71 -4.24
C ASP A 319 -25.94 3.65 -5.26
N LEU A 320 -26.49 2.44 -5.13
CA LEU A 320 -26.12 1.29 -5.95
C LEU A 320 -26.35 1.55 -7.44
N LYS A 321 -27.44 2.25 -7.76
CA LYS A 321 -27.84 2.53 -9.15
C LYS A 321 -26.85 3.50 -9.82
N SER A 322 -26.38 4.52 -9.10
CA SER A 322 -25.35 5.44 -9.57
C SER A 322 -24.02 4.72 -9.81
N ALA A 323 -23.60 3.84 -8.88
CA ALA A 323 -22.40 3.02 -9.03
C ALA A 323 -22.49 2.14 -10.29
N LEU A 324 -23.59 1.38 -10.43
CA LEU A 324 -23.83 0.52 -11.58
C LEU A 324 -23.83 1.29 -12.91
N ALA A 325 -24.54 2.41 -12.97
CA ALA A 325 -24.64 3.22 -14.19
C ALA A 325 -23.26 3.75 -14.61
N TYR A 326 -22.43 4.17 -13.66
CA TYR A 326 -21.08 4.62 -13.94
C TYR A 326 -20.17 3.47 -14.38
N SER A 327 -20.15 2.34 -13.67
CA SER A 327 -19.36 1.17 -14.06
C SER A 327 -19.69 0.70 -15.47
N MET A 328 -20.98 0.66 -15.83
CA MET A 328 -21.42 0.33 -17.19
C MET A 328 -20.94 1.35 -18.23
N LYS A 329 -21.02 2.65 -17.93
CA LYS A 329 -20.50 3.71 -18.83
C LYS A 329 -18.99 3.58 -19.01
N TYR A 330 -18.26 3.26 -17.96
CA TYR A 330 -16.83 3.07 -18.00
C TYR A 330 -16.44 1.84 -18.83
N GLU A 331 -17.10 0.69 -18.64
CA GLU A 331 -16.88 -0.50 -19.47
C GLU A 331 -17.13 -0.21 -20.96
N ALA A 332 -18.23 0.49 -21.27
CA ALA A 332 -18.55 0.89 -22.64
C ALA A 332 -17.51 1.86 -23.24
N ALA A 333 -17.04 2.85 -22.48
CA ALA A 333 -15.99 3.76 -22.93
C ALA A 333 -14.65 3.06 -23.12
N ARG A 334 -14.34 2.06 -22.28
CA ARG A 334 -13.09 1.29 -22.34
C ARG A 334 -13.08 0.34 -23.53
N THR A 335 -14.20 -0.28 -23.91
CA THR A 335 -14.27 -1.11 -25.13
C THR A 335 -14.01 -0.27 -26.39
N VAL A 336 -14.61 0.92 -26.48
CA VAL A 336 -14.36 1.89 -27.58
C VAL A 336 -12.88 2.33 -27.61
N SER A 337 -12.28 2.57 -26.45
CA SER A 337 -10.88 2.97 -26.34
C SER A 337 -9.91 1.83 -26.70
N LYS A 338 -10.22 0.58 -26.36
CA LYS A 338 -9.43 -0.60 -26.74
C LYS A 338 -9.49 -0.87 -28.25
N THR A 339 -10.63 -0.60 -28.91
CA THR A 339 -10.74 -0.64 -30.38
C THR A 339 -10.03 0.52 -31.07
N SER A 340 -9.98 1.70 -30.44
CA SER A 340 -9.26 2.90 -30.94
C SER A 340 -7.73 2.77 -30.83
N ARG A 341 -7.22 2.21 -29.73
CA ARG A 341 -5.77 2.04 -29.48
C ARG A 341 -5.07 1.00 -30.36
N HIS A 342 -5.80 0.17 -31.11
CA HIS A 342 -5.21 -0.63 -32.20
C HIS A 342 -4.85 0.21 -33.45
N ALA A 343 -5.20 1.50 -33.48
CA ALA A 343 -4.74 2.47 -34.45
C ALA A 343 -3.95 3.59 -33.75
N ARG A 344 -2.62 3.41 -33.64
CA ARG A 344 -1.63 4.29 -33.00
C ARG A 344 -1.73 4.38 -31.47
N SER A 345 -0.99 3.51 -30.80
CA SER A 345 -0.45 3.78 -29.48
C SER A 345 0.63 4.87 -29.59
N MET A 346 0.23 6.13 -29.36
CA MET A 346 1.14 7.12 -28.82
C MET A 346 0.76 7.23 -27.35
N GLU A 347 1.52 6.53 -26.51
CA GLU A 347 1.43 6.67 -25.06
C GLU A 347 1.71 8.15 -24.74
N ILE A 348 0.72 8.86 -24.22
CA ILE A 348 0.99 10.10 -23.49
C ILE A 348 1.57 9.62 -22.17
N GLU A 349 2.88 9.50 -22.20
CA GLU A 349 3.70 9.32 -21.03
C GLU A 349 3.42 10.49 -20.06
N ASP A 350 2.96 10.16 -18.85
CA ASP A 350 2.83 11.11 -17.75
C ASP A 350 4.23 11.68 -17.41
N ASN A 351 4.58 12.79 -18.07
CA ASN A 351 5.90 13.43 -17.96
C ASN A 351 6.26 13.78 -16.51
N ASN A 352 5.28 14.01 -15.63
CA ASN A 352 5.54 14.35 -14.23
C ASN A 352 5.92 13.16 -13.34
N SER A 353 5.58 11.91 -13.73
CA SER A 353 6.04 10.71 -13.01
C SER A 353 7.43 10.31 -13.51
N ARG A 354 7.60 10.27 -14.84
CA ARG A 354 8.88 9.95 -15.47
C ARG A 354 9.99 10.94 -15.11
N GLU A 355 9.73 12.26 -15.09
CA GLU A 355 10.76 13.26 -14.77
C GLU A 355 11.24 13.21 -13.30
N ARG A 356 10.39 12.71 -12.37
CA ARG A 356 10.77 12.46 -10.97
C ARG A 356 11.65 11.23 -10.84
N ASP A 357 11.32 10.17 -11.57
CA ASP A 357 12.09 8.93 -11.61
C ASP A 357 13.42 9.14 -12.36
N ASP A 358 13.44 9.91 -13.45
CA ASP A 358 14.64 10.25 -14.22
C ASP A 358 15.63 11.11 -13.42
N LYS A 359 15.13 12.02 -12.57
CA LYS A 359 15.99 12.79 -11.64
C LYS A 359 16.58 11.89 -10.57
N LEU A 360 15.79 10.98 -10.01
CA LEU A 360 16.25 10.03 -9.00
C LEU A 360 17.29 9.06 -9.60
N GLU A 361 17.00 8.54 -10.78
CA GLU A 361 17.84 7.64 -11.56
C GLU A 361 19.14 8.35 -12.02
N SER A 362 19.07 9.62 -12.41
CA SER A 362 20.25 10.46 -12.72
C SER A 362 21.15 10.69 -11.49
N LEU A 363 20.55 10.86 -10.30
CA LEU A 363 21.31 10.97 -9.05
C LEU A 363 21.95 9.63 -8.67
N PHE A 364 21.25 8.51 -8.84
CA PHE A 364 21.80 7.17 -8.64
C PHE A 364 22.93 6.86 -9.62
N ASN A 365 22.78 7.19 -10.91
CA ASN A 365 23.82 7.03 -11.92
C ASN A 365 25.04 7.95 -11.65
N ARG A 366 24.85 9.17 -11.14
CA ARG A 366 25.96 10.02 -10.68
C ARG A 366 26.69 9.41 -9.48
N LEU A 367 25.95 8.87 -8.52
CA LEU A 367 26.53 8.17 -7.36
C LEU A 367 27.29 6.91 -7.79
N GLU A 368 26.73 6.10 -8.68
CA GLU A 368 27.35 4.89 -9.20
C GLU A 368 28.60 5.19 -10.02
N LYS A 369 28.59 6.27 -10.81
CA LYS A 369 29.75 6.74 -11.58
C LYS A 369 30.87 7.29 -10.68
N LEU A 370 30.52 7.93 -9.57
CA LEU A 370 31.47 8.37 -8.55
C LEU A 370 32.05 7.17 -7.76
N LEU A 371 31.24 6.14 -7.50
CA LEU A 371 31.69 4.90 -6.88
C LEU A 371 32.61 4.10 -7.80
N SER A 372 32.25 3.96 -9.08
CA SER A 372 33.02 3.20 -10.07
C SER A 372 34.36 3.87 -10.38
N SER A 373 34.40 5.21 -10.52
CA SER A 373 35.66 5.95 -10.71
C SER A 373 36.59 5.92 -9.48
N SER A 374 36.09 5.61 -8.28
CA SER A 374 36.92 5.40 -7.09
C SER A 374 37.57 4.00 -7.02
N VAL A 375 37.02 3.02 -7.75
CA VAL A 375 37.50 1.62 -7.76
C VAL A 375 38.51 1.37 -8.89
N ASP A 376 38.45 2.14 -9.98
CA ASP A 376 39.36 1.99 -11.13
C ASP A 376 40.77 2.58 -10.94
N GLY A 377 41.02 3.28 -9.82
CA GLY A 377 42.38 3.70 -9.43
C GLY A 377 43.31 2.54 -9.00
N LYS A 378 42.80 1.30 -8.90
CA LYS A 378 43.55 0.11 -8.44
C LYS A 378 43.54 -1.05 -9.43
N LYS A 379 43.60 -0.79 -10.74
CA LYS A 379 43.90 -1.84 -11.73
C LYS A 379 44.81 -1.33 -12.83
N ASN A 380 46.06 -1.03 -12.49
CA ASN A 380 47.19 -1.07 -13.42
C ASN A 380 48.50 -1.02 -12.62
N THR A 381 48.90 -2.16 -12.05
CA THR A 381 50.31 -2.42 -11.77
C THR A 381 50.79 -3.44 -12.80
N PRO A 382 51.90 -3.20 -13.53
CA PRO A 382 52.45 -4.19 -14.45
C PRO A 382 52.88 -5.41 -13.63
N GLN A 383 52.42 -6.60 -14.01
CA GLN A 383 52.83 -7.88 -13.44
C GLN A 383 54.36 -7.98 -13.36
N ARG A 384 54.93 -7.73 -12.17
CA ARG A 384 56.27 -8.21 -11.84
C ARG A 384 56.17 -9.72 -11.62
N LYS A 385 56.72 -10.48 -12.57
CA LYS A 385 56.95 -11.92 -12.46
C LYS A 385 57.60 -12.22 -11.10
N SER A 386 56.86 -12.83 -10.18
CA SER A 386 57.42 -13.22 -8.89
C SER A 386 58.34 -14.43 -9.10
N SER A 387 59.61 -14.29 -8.76
CA SER A 387 60.63 -15.34 -8.83
C SER A 387 60.51 -16.37 -7.71
N VAL A 388 59.29 -16.60 -7.22
CA VAL A 388 59.04 -17.46 -6.06
C VAL A 388 59.03 -18.92 -6.50
N ILE A 389 59.86 -19.74 -5.84
CA ILE A 389 59.97 -21.19 -6.05
C ILE A 389 59.11 -21.89 -5.00
N CYS A 390 58.25 -22.81 -5.45
CA CYS A 390 57.41 -23.60 -4.58
C CYS A 390 58.25 -24.66 -3.83
N TRP A 391 58.26 -24.60 -2.49
CA TRP A 391 58.99 -25.55 -1.64
C TRP A 391 58.48 -27.00 -1.70
N ARG A 392 57.30 -27.24 -2.28
CA ARG A 392 56.72 -28.59 -2.43
C ARG A 392 57.10 -29.28 -3.75
N CYS A 393 57.27 -28.54 -4.84
CA CYS A 393 57.55 -29.13 -6.17
C CYS A 393 58.75 -28.50 -6.89
N ASN A 394 59.45 -27.56 -6.26
CA ASN A 394 60.58 -26.80 -6.80
C ASN A 394 60.33 -26.06 -8.13
N LYS A 395 59.05 -25.86 -8.54
CA LYS A 395 58.68 -25.07 -9.72
C LYS A 395 58.50 -23.59 -9.36
N LYS A 396 58.89 -22.70 -10.28
CA LYS A 396 58.72 -21.24 -10.16
C LYS A 396 57.27 -20.82 -10.43
N GLY A 397 56.82 -19.75 -9.80
CA GLY A 397 55.56 -19.06 -10.13
C GLY A 397 54.38 -19.29 -9.18
N HIS A 398 54.54 -20.09 -8.11
CA HIS A 398 53.52 -20.27 -7.08
C HIS A 398 54.15 -20.63 -5.73
N VAL A 399 53.42 -20.46 -4.62
CA VAL A 399 53.84 -20.85 -3.27
C VAL A 399 53.26 -22.22 -2.87
N GLN A 400 53.81 -22.85 -1.83
CA GLN A 400 53.43 -24.21 -1.39
C GLN A 400 51.93 -24.42 -1.16
N ARG A 401 51.18 -23.38 -0.78
CA ARG A 401 49.73 -23.44 -0.54
C ARG A 401 48.90 -23.59 -1.82
N GLU A 402 49.46 -23.19 -2.96
CA GLU A 402 48.80 -23.20 -4.28
C GLU A 402 49.28 -24.37 -5.15
N CYS A 403 50.05 -25.29 -4.57
CA CYS A 403 50.66 -26.40 -5.29
C CYS A 403 49.67 -27.56 -5.47
N GLN A 404 49.22 -27.78 -6.71
CA GLN A 404 48.26 -28.83 -7.07
C GLN A 404 48.88 -30.24 -7.23
N ALA A 405 50.08 -30.49 -6.72
CA ALA A 405 50.71 -31.81 -6.78
C ALA A 405 50.07 -32.76 -5.74
N ILE A 406 49.31 -33.73 -6.24
CA ILE A 406 48.67 -34.81 -5.46
C ILE A 406 49.77 -35.77 -4.99
N THR A 407 49.77 -36.09 -3.69
CA THR A 407 50.69 -37.04 -3.05
C THR A 407 50.53 -38.43 -3.67
N SER A 408 51.55 -38.94 -4.36
CA SER A 408 51.70 -40.38 -4.58
C SER A 408 52.68 -40.90 -3.52
N ASN A 409 52.14 -41.23 -2.35
CA ASN A 409 52.79 -42.19 -1.47
C ASN A 409 52.26 -43.57 -1.85
N GLN A 410 53.10 -44.43 -2.43
CA GLN A 410 53.08 -45.86 -2.17
C GLN A 410 54.36 -46.53 -2.72
N GLU A 411 55.02 -47.28 -1.83
CA GLU A 411 55.83 -48.49 -2.07
C GLU A 411 57.12 -48.27 -2.91
N ASN A 412 58.34 -48.39 -2.39
CA ASN A 412 58.92 -49.42 -1.51
C ASN A 412 60.18 -48.88 -0.81
#